data_AF-A0AAP1RBL8-F1
#
_entry.id   AF-A0AAP1RBL8-F1
#
_cell.length_a   1.000
_cell.length_b   1.000
_cell.length_c   1.000
_cell.angle_alpha   90.00
_cell.angle_beta   90.00
_cell.angle_gamma   90.00
#
_symmetry.space_group_name_H-M   'P 1'
#
loop_
_entity.id
_entity.type
_entity.pdbx_description
1 polymer ?
#
loop_
_entity_poly.entity_id
_entity_poly.type
_entity_poly.pdbx_seq_one_letter_code
_entity_poly.pdbx_strand_id
1 'polypeptide(L)'
;MNTLFNQPLKVVNAGLHSFADNIQHAGGSAIALNWQPPAQGDIDAGLDLASLLRHPLVENANQIAMTRYLEAQPVLVDVMLAKEAIPAMAEQKRI
;
A
#
# COMPACT_ATOMS: atom_id res chain seq x y z
N MET A 1 13.51 -15.89 24.95
CA MET A 1 12.70 -14.88 25.67
C MET A 1 12.67 -13.61 24.84
N ASN A 2 11.50 -13.03 24.59
CA ASN A 2 11.36 -11.84 23.75
C ASN A 2 11.77 -10.60 24.56
N THR A 3 12.79 -9.87 24.10
CA THR A 3 13.35 -8.69 24.77
C THR A 3 12.49 -7.43 24.61
N LEU A 4 11.45 -7.47 23.77
CA LEU A 4 10.56 -6.34 23.49
C LEU A 4 9.95 -5.72 24.76
N PHE A 5 9.60 -6.54 25.75
CA PHE A 5 8.97 -6.10 27.00
C PHE A 5 9.97 -5.73 28.10
N ASN A 6 11.28 -5.84 27.84
CA ASN A 6 12.33 -5.50 28.80
C ASN A 6 12.86 -4.07 28.60
N GLN A 7 12.19 -3.26 27.79
CA GLN A 7 12.56 -1.88 27.48
C GLN A 7 11.30 -1.01 27.34
N PRO A 8 11.42 0.32 27.47
CA PRO A 8 10.30 1.23 27.23
C PRO A 8 9.70 1.02 25.83
N LEU A 9 8.38 0.82 25.78
CA LEU A 9 7.65 0.63 24.54
C LEU A 9 7.38 1.98 23.86
N LYS A 10 7.58 2.02 22.55
CA LYS A 10 7.07 3.09 21.68
C LYS A 10 5.86 2.54 20.94
N VAL A 11 4.67 2.95 21.36
CA VAL A 11 3.42 2.41 20.83
C VAL A 11 2.94 3.26 19.65
N VAL A 12 2.51 2.61 18.58
CA VAL A 12 1.77 3.24 17.49
C VAL A 12 0.31 2.84 17.67
N ASN A 13 -0.55 3.81 18.01
CA ASN A 13 -1.97 3.58 18.20
C ASN A 13 -2.72 3.81 16.89
N ALA A 14 -3.39 2.78 16.39
CA ALA A 14 -4.32 2.88 15.27
C ALA A 14 -5.74 2.63 15.78
N GLY A 15 -6.67 3.53 15.47
CA GLY A 15 -8.05 3.48 15.96
C GLY A 15 -8.34 4.59 16.98
N LEU A 16 -9.08 4.26 18.05
CA LEU A 16 -9.56 5.25 19.00
C LEU A 16 -8.41 6.01 19.67
N HIS A 17 -8.48 7.34 19.64
CA HIS A 17 -7.46 8.21 20.23
C HIS A 17 -7.30 7.98 21.74
N SER A 18 -8.40 7.68 22.44
CA SER A 18 -8.43 7.44 23.89
C SER A 18 -7.51 6.32 24.36
N PHE A 19 -7.15 5.37 23.49
CA PHE A 19 -6.16 4.34 23.83
C PHE A 19 -4.74 4.90 23.91
N ALA A 20 -4.37 5.84 23.03
CA ALA A 20 -3.10 6.56 23.14
C ALA A 20 -3.06 7.41 24.42
N ASP A 21 -4.17 8.10 24.72
CA ASP A 21 -4.29 8.91 25.95
C ASP A 21 -4.07 8.05 27.19
N ASN A 22 -4.71 6.88 27.27
CA ASN A 22 -4.56 5.96 28.41
C ASN A 22 -3.10 5.51 28.58
N ILE A 23 -2.39 5.22 27.49
CA ILE A 23 -0.97 4.83 27.54
C ILE A 23 -0.11 5.98 28.05
N GLN A 24 -0.36 7.20 27.58
CA GLN A 24 0.38 8.40 28.00
C GLN A 24 0.13 8.72 29.48
N HIS A 25 -1.11 8.61 29.96
CA HIS A 25 -1.44 8.77 31.38
C HIS A 25 -0.77 7.73 32.27
N ALA A 26 -0.56 6.50 31.77
CA ALA A 26 0.20 5.46 32.46
C ALA A 26 1.73 5.68 32.41
N GLY A 27 2.21 6.78 31.83
CA GLY A 27 3.64 7.11 31.70
C GLY A 27 4.32 6.47 30.49
N GLY A 28 3.57 5.83 29.59
CA GLY A 28 4.08 5.24 28.35
C GLY A 28 4.20 6.25 27.20
N SER A 29 4.88 5.85 26.12
CA SER A 29 4.99 6.64 24.89
C SER A 29 4.09 6.07 23.80
N ALA A 30 3.16 6.87 23.29
CA ALA A 30 2.26 6.50 22.20
C ALA A 30 2.16 7.61 21.13
N ILE A 31 2.19 7.21 19.86
CA ILE A 31 1.87 8.03 18.70
C ILE A 31 0.50 7.60 18.18
N ALA A 32 -0.49 8.48 18.25
CA ALA A 32 -1.80 8.24 17.66
C ALA A 32 -1.74 8.51 16.14
N LEU A 33 -1.98 7.48 15.35
CA LEU A 33 -2.16 7.65 13.91
C LEU A 33 -3.53 8.24 13.63
N ASN A 34 -3.59 9.20 12.72
CA ASN A 34 -4.85 9.60 12.10
C ASN A 34 -5.27 8.52 11.09
N TRP A 35 -5.68 7.38 11.63
CA TRP A 35 -6.08 6.20 10.86
C TRP A 35 -7.58 6.00 11.02
N GLN A 36 -8.23 5.69 9.90
CA GLN A 36 -9.62 5.30 9.82
C GLN A 36 -9.76 4.18 8.79
N PRO A 37 -10.75 3.28 8.94
CA PRO A 37 -11.04 2.28 7.92
C PRO A 37 -11.35 2.94 6.57
N PRO A 38 -11.00 2.29 5.44
CA PRO A 38 -11.40 2.74 4.12
C PRO A 38 -12.90 3.01 4.03
N ALA A 39 -13.31 3.91 3.13
CA ALA A 39 -14.72 4.28 2.95
C ALA A 39 -15.43 4.68 4.27
N GLN A 40 -14.71 5.27 5.23
CA GLN A 40 -15.26 5.70 6.53
C GLN A 40 -15.89 4.56 7.34
N GLY A 41 -15.47 3.31 7.12
CA GLY A 41 -16.02 2.15 7.81
C GLY A 41 -17.37 1.69 7.27
N ASP A 42 -17.68 2.03 6.01
CA ASP A 42 -18.78 1.42 5.27
C ASP A 42 -18.62 -0.11 5.29
N ILE A 43 -19.57 -0.77 5.94
CA ILE A 43 -19.55 -2.21 6.18
C ILE A 43 -19.72 -2.95 4.86
N ASP A 44 -20.65 -2.51 4.01
CA ASP A 44 -20.95 -3.19 2.75
C ASP A 44 -19.78 -3.06 1.79
N ALA A 45 -19.23 -1.84 1.64
CA ALA A 45 -18.03 -1.63 0.81
C ALA A 45 -16.81 -2.37 1.36
N GLY A 46 -16.68 -2.48 2.69
CA GLY A 46 -15.62 -3.24 3.34
C GLY A 46 -15.73 -4.74 3.08
N LEU A 47 -16.93 -5.30 3.14
CA LEU A 47 -17.21 -6.71 2.84
C LEU A 47 -17.02 -7.01 1.35
N ASP A 48 -17.45 -6.11 0.46
CA ASP A 48 -17.22 -6.22 -0.98
C ASP A 48 -15.72 -6.24 -1.27
N LEU A 49 -14.94 -5.32 -0.71
CA LEU A 49 -13.48 -5.32 -0.85
C LEU A 49 -12.86 -6.60 -0.27
N ALA A 50 -13.31 -7.04 0.90
CA ALA A 50 -12.83 -8.27 1.51
C ALA A 50 -13.10 -9.50 0.64
N SER A 51 -14.22 -9.54 -0.08
CA SER A 51 -14.56 -10.62 -1.01
C SER A 51 -13.60 -10.70 -2.20
N LEU A 52 -12.98 -9.58 -2.56
CA LEU A 52 -12.00 -9.48 -3.64
C LEU A 52 -10.59 -9.87 -3.19
N LEU A 53 -10.30 -9.89 -1.87
CA LEU A 53 -8.98 -10.28 -1.36
C LEU A 53 -8.69 -11.75 -1.68
N ARG A 54 -7.55 -12.00 -2.34
CA ARG A 54 -7.13 -13.34 -2.80
C ARG A 54 -8.15 -14.02 -3.71
N HIS A 55 -8.90 -13.24 -4.48
CA HIS A 55 -9.86 -13.79 -5.42
C HIS A 55 -9.16 -14.73 -6.41
N PRO A 56 -9.56 -16.01 -6.54
CA PRO A 56 -8.80 -17.00 -7.31
C PRO A 56 -8.54 -16.61 -8.78
N LEU A 57 -9.49 -15.93 -9.42
CA LEU A 57 -9.29 -15.42 -10.79
C LEU A 57 -8.16 -14.38 -10.87
N VAL A 58 -8.07 -13.48 -9.88
CA VAL A 58 -7.06 -12.42 -9.84
C VAL A 58 -5.70 -13.01 -9.53
N GLU A 59 -5.64 -13.91 -8.54
CA GLU A 59 -4.39 -14.60 -8.19
C GLU A 59 -3.85 -15.42 -9.36
N ASN A 60 -4.72 -16.15 -10.07
CA ASN A 60 -4.31 -16.91 -11.25
C ASN A 60 -3.82 -15.99 -12.38
N ALA A 61 -4.53 -14.88 -12.65
CA ALA A 61 -4.11 -13.90 -13.65
C ALA A 61 -2.76 -13.25 -13.30
N ASN A 62 -2.56 -12.88 -12.04
CA ASN A 62 -1.30 -12.33 -11.55
C ASN A 62 -0.15 -13.34 -11.66
N GLN A 63 -0.40 -14.61 -11.34
CA GLN A 63 0.59 -15.66 -11.51
C GLN A 63 1.02 -15.80 -12.98
N ILE A 64 0.06 -15.83 -13.91
CA ILE A 64 0.36 -15.90 -15.35
C ILE A 64 1.17 -14.68 -15.80
N ALA A 65 0.75 -13.47 -15.39
CA ALA A 65 1.43 -12.23 -15.75
C ALA A 65 2.87 -12.20 -15.22
N MET A 66 3.06 -12.58 -13.96
CA MET A 66 4.38 -12.65 -13.33
C MET A 66 5.27 -13.70 -13.99
N THR A 67 4.73 -14.90 -14.27
CA THR A 67 5.47 -15.95 -14.99
C THR A 67 5.94 -15.44 -16.36
N ARG A 68 5.05 -14.84 -17.16
CA ARG A 68 5.42 -14.27 -18.46
C ARG A 68 6.47 -13.17 -18.34
N TYR A 69 6.37 -12.32 -17.32
CA TYR A 69 7.34 -11.25 -17.08
C TYR A 69 8.73 -11.80 -16.73
N LEU A 70 8.80 -12.80 -15.85
CA LEU A 70 10.07 -13.40 -15.41
C LEU A 70 10.72 -14.26 -16.50
N GLU A 71 9.92 -14.95 -17.31
CA GLU A 71 10.40 -15.76 -18.43
C GLU A 71 10.78 -14.92 -19.66
N ALA A 72 10.34 -13.66 -19.72
CA ALA A 72 10.65 -12.79 -20.83
C ALA A 72 12.17 -12.55 -20.94
N GLN A 73 12.66 -12.57 -22.17
CA GLN A 73 14.01 -12.12 -22.52
C GLN A 73 13.87 -10.88 -23.41
N PRO A 74 13.65 -9.69 -22.81
CA PRO A 74 13.45 -8.47 -23.58
C PRO A 74 14.72 -8.13 -24.36
N VAL A 75 14.54 -7.79 -25.63
CA VAL A 75 15.60 -7.25 -26.49
C VAL A 75 15.22 -5.85 -26.94
N LEU A 76 16.21 -4.97 -27.08
CA LEU A 76 15.99 -3.64 -27.61
C LEU A 76 15.69 -3.75 -29.11
N VAL A 77 14.47 -3.38 -29.52
CA VAL A 77 14.05 -3.40 -30.93
C VAL A 77 14.27 -2.05 -31.59
N ASP A 78 13.98 -0.95 -30.89
CA ASP A 78 14.11 0.42 -31.41
C ASP A 78 14.25 1.46 -30.28
N VAL A 79 14.70 2.66 -30.62
CA VAL A 79 14.76 3.85 -29.75
C VAL A 79 14.32 5.07 -30.54
N MET A 80 13.35 5.80 -30.02
CA MET A 80 12.82 7.03 -30.64
C MET A 80 12.62 8.14 -29.62
N LEU A 81 12.48 9.37 -30.08
CA LEU A 81 12.22 10.48 -29.15
C LEU A 81 10.79 10.35 -28.59
N ALA A 82 10.62 10.68 -27.31
CA ALA A 82 9.30 10.60 -26.67
C ALA A 82 8.23 11.43 -27.39
N LYS A 83 8.59 12.59 -27.98
CA LYS A 83 7.70 13.43 -28.80
C LYS A 83 7.19 12.73 -30.07
N GLU A 84 7.93 11.73 -30.56
CA GLU A 84 7.59 10.96 -31.76
C GLU A 84 6.74 9.74 -31.37
N ALA A 85 6.98 9.13 -30.20
CA ALA A 85 6.26 7.94 -29.71
C ALA A 85 4.94 8.27 -29.00
N ILE A 86 4.91 9.37 -28.25
CA ILE A 86 3.85 9.71 -27.31
C ILE A 86 3.27 11.08 -27.71
N PRO A 87 2.09 11.13 -28.37
CA PRO A 87 1.50 12.38 -28.85
C PRO A 87 1.30 13.44 -27.77
N ALA A 88 0.96 13.01 -26.54
CA ALA A 88 0.82 13.91 -25.39
C ALA A 88 2.14 14.60 -24.96
N MET A 89 3.29 14.13 -25.48
CA MET A 89 4.62 14.71 -25.24
C MET A 89 5.16 15.45 -26.46
N ALA A 90 4.33 15.69 -27.48
CA ALA A 90 4.71 16.45 -28.68
C ALA A 90 4.82 17.97 -28.40
N GLU A 91 4.09 18.46 -27.40
CA GLU A 91 4.13 19.86 -26.98
C GLU A 91 5.42 20.18 -26.21
N GLN A 92 5.88 21.43 -26.33
CA GLN A 92 7.19 21.88 -25.84
C GLN A 92 7.38 21.66 -24.33
N LYS A 93 8.61 21.28 -23.96
CA LYS A 93 9.06 21.25 -22.56
C LYS A 93 8.76 22.60 -21.92
N ARG A 94 7.92 22.61 -20.88
CA ARG A 94 7.94 23.67 -19.86
C ARG A 94 9.24 23.51 -19.07
N ILE A 95 10.28 24.21 -19.52
CA ILE A 95 11.44 24.58 -18.70
C ILE A 95 11.33 26.07 -18.41
#